data_AF-A0A359KRL3-F1
#
_entry.id   AF-A0A359KRL3-F1
#
_cell.length_a   1.000
_cell.length_b   1.000
_cell.length_c   1.000
_cell.angle_alpha   90.00
_cell.angle_beta   90.00
_cell.angle_gamma   90.00
#
_symmetry.space_group_name_H-M   'P 1'
#
loop_
_entity.id
_entity.type
_entity.pdbx_description
1 polymer ?
#
loop_
_entity_poly.entity_id
_entity_poly.type
_entity_poly.pdbx_seq_one_letter_code
_entity_poly.pdbx_strand_id
1 'polypeptide(L)'
;MNDAANTTGYDLAATRSALPILDDWTYLNTGTVGIMAEPVLARHLAYIVDHERGGHATQARAVEGYERARRTLASFLSVEPSDVALNRNATDGINWIAARFPLVAGDEVITSTEEHPAMIYPWLAACERAEARLRFTQLSSDPDALLANIHAVLSNRTRVVAISHVSCETGTRVPV
;
A
#
# COMPACT_ATOMS: atom_id res chain seq x y z
N MET A 1 7.99 40.52 12.46
CA MET A 1 9.30 40.38 11.78
C MET A 1 10.03 39.25 12.52
N ASN A 2 9.93 37.97 12.17
CA ASN A 2 9.84 37.32 10.87
C ASN A 2 8.63 36.38 10.78
N ASP A 3 7.72 36.66 9.84
CA ASP A 3 6.94 35.61 9.19
C ASP A 3 7.90 34.94 8.21
N ALA A 4 8.44 33.80 8.62
CA ALA A 4 9.15 32.92 7.70
C ALA A 4 8.11 32.37 6.73
N ALA A 5 8.17 32.86 5.49
CA ALA A 5 7.35 32.45 4.37
C ALA A 5 7.21 30.92 4.31
N ASN A 6 5.98 30.46 4.54
CA ASN A 6 5.56 29.09 4.35
C ASN A 6 5.67 28.78 2.85
N THR A 7 6.76 28.15 2.44
CA THR A 7 7.13 27.89 1.03
C THR A 7 6.59 26.55 0.53
N THR A 8 5.39 26.19 0.98
CA THR A 8 4.56 25.19 0.33
C THR A 8 3.20 25.83 0.08
N GLY A 9 2.72 25.84 -1.16
CA GLY A 9 1.37 26.29 -1.52
C GLY A 9 0.27 25.36 -1.01
N TYR A 10 0.44 24.79 0.19
CA TYR A 10 -0.48 23.85 0.81
C TYR A 10 -1.52 24.60 1.64
N ASP A 11 -2.75 24.61 1.17
CA ASP A 11 -3.88 25.21 1.88
C ASP A 11 -4.41 24.24 2.94
N LEU A 12 -3.90 24.39 4.17
CA LEU A 12 -4.33 23.61 5.32
C LEU A 12 -5.80 23.86 5.67
N ALA A 13 -6.29 25.10 5.51
CA ALA A 13 -7.66 25.44 5.85
C ALA A 13 -8.65 24.74 4.91
N ALA A 14 -8.38 24.79 3.60
CA ALA A 14 -9.17 24.07 2.60
C ALA A 14 -9.08 22.54 2.78
N THR A 15 -7.91 22.01 3.15
CA THR A 15 -7.78 20.56 3.38
C THR A 15 -8.57 20.10 4.60
N ARG A 16 -8.57 20.90 5.69
CA ARG A 16 -9.34 20.60 6.90
C ARG A 16 -10.85 20.70 6.66
N SER A 17 -11.31 21.72 5.94
CA SER A 17 -12.74 21.88 5.66
C SER A 17 -13.32 20.78 4.77
N ALA A 18 -12.47 20.08 4.01
CA ALA A 18 -12.87 18.89 3.24
C ALA A 18 -13.08 17.62 4.11
N LEU A 19 -12.81 17.68 5.41
CA LEU A 19 -12.92 16.56 6.36
C LEU A 19 -13.81 16.97 7.56
N PRO A 20 -15.15 16.93 7.42
CA PRO A 20 -16.08 17.51 8.42
C PRO A 20 -15.91 16.98 9.85
N ILE A 21 -15.47 15.73 10.02
CA ILE A 21 -15.21 15.16 11.36
C ILE A 21 -14.18 15.95 12.18
N LEU A 22 -13.33 16.75 11.53
CA LEU A 22 -12.32 17.58 12.19
C LEU A 22 -12.88 18.83 12.88
N ASP A 23 -14.17 19.14 12.69
CA ASP A 23 -14.87 20.20 13.43
C ASP A 23 -15.19 19.75 14.87
N ASP A 24 -15.45 18.45 15.05
CA ASP A 24 -15.86 17.86 16.32
C ASP A 24 -14.72 17.08 17.01
N TRP A 25 -13.77 16.53 16.24
CA TRP A 25 -12.77 15.59 16.74
C TRP A 25 -11.35 15.91 16.30
N THR A 26 -10.41 15.74 17.23
CA THR A 26 -8.99 15.58 16.91
C THR A 26 -8.73 14.13 16.47
N TYR A 27 -8.75 13.88 15.16
CA TYR A 27 -8.60 12.54 14.61
C TYR A 27 -7.13 12.12 14.49
N LEU A 28 -6.66 11.22 15.38
CA LEU A 28 -5.28 10.74 15.44
C LEU A 28 -5.13 9.25 15.05
N ASN A 29 -6.02 8.72 14.19
CA ASN A 29 -6.04 7.30 13.81
C ASN A 29 -5.90 7.05 12.29
N THR A 30 -5.32 8.00 11.55
CA THR A 30 -5.13 7.91 10.10
C THR A 30 -4.29 6.68 9.69
N GLY A 31 -3.40 6.21 10.56
CA GLY A 31 -2.60 5.00 10.33
C GLY A 31 -3.42 3.72 10.24
N THR A 32 -4.62 3.68 10.85
CA THR A 32 -5.54 2.54 10.74
C THR A 32 -6.59 2.79 9.66
N VAL A 33 -7.23 3.96 9.68
CA VAL A 33 -8.31 4.31 8.75
C VAL A 33 -8.17 5.76 8.31
N GLY A 34 -8.02 5.98 7.00
CA GLY A 34 -8.10 7.30 6.41
C GLY A 34 -9.56 7.75 6.26
N ILE A 35 -9.82 9.04 6.49
CA ILE A 35 -11.12 9.64 6.21
C ILE A 35 -11.13 10.11 4.75
N MET A 36 -12.17 9.75 4.01
CA MET A 36 -12.35 10.19 2.64
C MET A 36 -12.76 11.67 2.63
N ALA A 37 -12.00 12.50 1.93
CA ALA A 37 -12.35 13.91 1.76
C ALA A 37 -13.66 14.06 0.96
N GLU A 38 -14.46 15.08 1.28
CA GLU A 38 -15.79 15.29 0.71
C GLU A 38 -15.82 15.26 -0.84
N PRO A 39 -14.87 15.88 -1.56
CA PRO A 39 -14.86 15.81 -3.03
C PRO A 39 -14.67 14.39 -3.57
N VAL A 40 -13.90 13.56 -2.86
CA VAL A 40 -13.66 12.16 -3.22
C VAL A 40 -14.90 11.33 -2.93
N LEU A 41 -15.53 11.53 -1.77
CA LEU A 41 -16.77 10.86 -1.40
C LEU A 41 -17.90 11.16 -2.40
N ALA A 42 -18.08 12.43 -2.74
CA ALA A 42 -19.07 12.86 -3.74
C ALA A 42 -18.84 12.17 -5.09
N ARG A 43 -17.59 12.09 -5.55
CA ARG A 43 -17.25 11.40 -6.82
C ARG A 43 -17.48 9.89 -6.74
N HIS A 44 -17.14 9.26 -5.62
CA HIS A 44 -17.34 7.84 -5.39
C HIS A 44 -18.83 7.48 -5.44
N LEU A 45 -19.67 8.22 -4.71
CA LEU A 45 -21.12 8.02 -4.70
C LEU A 45 -21.74 8.27 -6.09
N ALA A 46 -21.31 9.32 -6.80
CA ALA A 46 -21.78 9.58 -8.15
C ALA A 46 -21.48 8.42 -9.12
N TYR A 47 -20.32 7.78 -8.99
CA TYR A 47 -19.97 6.61 -9.80
C TYR A 47 -20.88 5.41 -9.50
N ILE A 48 -21.13 5.12 -8.22
CA ILE A 48 -22.05 4.05 -7.80
C ILE A 48 -23.45 4.32 -8.35
N VAL A 49 -23.96 5.54 -8.18
CA VAL A 49 -25.31 5.91 -8.65
C VAL A 49 -25.44 5.79 -10.18
N ASP A 50 -24.43 6.21 -10.96
CA ASP A 50 -24.45 6.05 -12.42
C ASP A 50 -24.49 4.57 -12.82
N HIS A 51 -23.68 3.73 -12.14
CA HIS A 51 -23.65 2.29 -12.41
C HIS A 51 -25.00 1.62 -12.08
N GLU A 52 -25.52 1.81 -10.87
CA GLU A 52 -26.76 1.16 -10.41
C GLU A 52 -27.99 1.61 -11.22
N ARG A 53 -28.02 2.86 -11.68
CA ARG A 53 -29.14 3.37 -12.49
C ARG A 53 -29.05 3.00 -13.96
N GLY A 54 -27.84 2.96 -14.52
CA GLY A 54 -27.64 2.75 -15.95
C GLY A 54 -27.26 1.32 -16.34
N GLY A 55 -26.92 0.46 -15.37
CA GLY A 55 -26.54 -0.93 -15.59
C GLY A 55 -25.43 -1.07 -16.65
N HIS A 56 -25.58 -2.05 -17.55
CA HIS A 56 -24.60 -2.31 -18.61
C HIS A 56 -24.42 -1.12 -19.58
N ALA A 57 -25.39 -0.21 -19.71
CA ALA A 57 -25.26 0.94 -20.61
C ALA A 57 -24.13 1.90 -20.20
N THR A 58 -23.68 1.86 -18.94
CA THR A 58 -22.60 2.71 -18.43
C THR A 58 -21.23 2.03 -18.47
N GLN A 59 -21.15 0.76 -18.91
CA GLN A 59 -19.94 -0.05 -18.86
C GLN A 59 -18.76 0.62 -19.59
N ALA A 60 -18.98 1.21 -20.78
CA ALA A 60 -17.91 1.88 -21.51
C ALA A 60 -17.30 3.05 -20.71
N ARG A 61 -18.13 3.84 -20.03
CA ARG A 61 -17.67 4.93 -19.15
C ARG A 61 -16.95 4.41 -17.91
N ALA A 62 -17.43 3.31 -17.34
CA ALA A 62 -16.78 2.63 -16.22
C ALA A 62 -15.37 2.16 -16.59
N VAL A 63 -15.23 1.46 -17.73
CA VAL A 63 -13.93 1.01 -18.25
C VAL A 63 -12.99 2.20 -18.50
N GLU A 64 -13.48 3.27 -19.13
CA GLU A 64 -12.68 4.48 -19.32
C GLU A 64 -12.23 5.09 -17.97
N GLY A 65 -13.10 5.04 -16.95
CA GLY A 65 -12.80 5.43 -15.58
C GLY A 65 -11.65 4.62 -14.97
N TYR A 66 -11.70 3.28 -15.09
CA TYR A 66 -10.62 2.40 -14.63
C TYR A 66 -9.31 2.68 -15.35
N GLU A 67 -9.34 2.87 -16.68
CA GLU A 67 -8.12 3.12 -17.46
C GLU A 67 -7.53 4.50 -17.18
N ARG A 68 -8.37 5.52 -16.90
CA ARG A 68 -7.88 6.80 -16.37
C ARG A 68 -7.22 6.62 -15.01
N ALA A 69 -7.85 5.90 -14.08
CA ALA A 69 -7.27 5.64 -12.76
C ALA A 69 -5.91 4.92 -12.87
N ARG A 70 -5.81 3.92 -13.76
CA ARG A 70 -4.56 3.20 -14.03
C ARG A 70 -3.45 4.13 -14.52
N ARG A 71 -3.74 5.00 -15.50
CA ARG A 71 -2.76 5.99 -16.00
C ARG A 71 -2.35 7.01 -14.94
N THR A 72 -3.29 7.48 -14.12
CA THR A 72 -2.99 8.40 -13.01
C THR A 72 -2.05 7.74 -11.99
N LEU A 73 -2.34 6.50 -11.58
CA LEU A 73 -1.49 5.76 -10.64
C LEU A 73 -0.11 5.46 -11.23
N ALA A 74 -0.05 5.06 -12.49
CA ALA A 74 1.21 4.80 -13.20
C ALA A 74 2.09 6.06 -13.22
N SER A 75 1.52 7.22 -13.56
CA SER A 75 2.23 8.50 -13.51
C SER A 75 2.68 8.87 -12.09
N PHE A 76 1.86 8.61 -11.06
CA PHE A 76 2.22 8.89 -9.67
C PHE A 76 3.38 8.02 -9.19
N LEU A 77 3.39 6.75 -9.61
CA LEU A 77 4.43 5.77 -9.27
C LEU A 77 5.65 5.82 -10.20
N SER A 78 5.61 6.63 -11.26
CA SER A 78 6.64 6.71 -12.30
C SER A 78 6.90 5.37 -13.00
N VAL A 79 5.84 4.65 -13.37
CA VAL A 79 5.86 3.36 -14.10
C VAL A 79 4.93 3.39 -15.31
N GLU A 80 4.96 2.36 -16.16
CA GLU A 80 4.03 2.27 -17.28
C GLU A 80 2.63 1.81 -16.81
N PRO A 81 1.54 2.23 -17.49
CA PRO A 81 0.20 1.75 -17.16
C PRO A 81 0.08 0.21 -17.20
N SER A 82 0.86 -0.46 -18.04
CA SER A 82 0.90 -1.93 -18.11
C SER A 82 1.47 -2.60 -16.85
N ASP A 83 2.22 -1.86 -16.04
CA ASP A 83 2.83 -2.37 -14.80
C ASP A 83 1.88 -2.25 -13.60
N VAL A 84 0.72 -1.59 -13.78
CA VAL A 84 -0.25 -1.34 -12.71
C VAL A 84 -1.44 -2.28 -12.81
N ALA A 85 -1.59 -3.18 -11.83
CA ALA A 85 -2.81 -3.96 -11.62
C ALA A 85 -3.69 -3.29 -10.54
N LEU A 86 -4.97 -3.05 -10.86
CA LEU A 86 -5.93 -2.52 -9.89
C LEU A 86 -6.54 -3.66 -9.09
N ASN A 87 -6.48 -3.56 -7.76
CA ASN A 87 -7.06 -4.51 -6.81
C ASN A 87 -7.90 -3.77 -5.76
N ARG A 88 -8.48 -4.51 -4.80
CA ARG A 88 -9.36 -3.92 -3.78
C ARG A 88 -8.58 -3.17 -2.69
N ASN A 89 -7.39 -3.65 -2.32
CA ASN A 89 -6.52 -3.07 -1.30
C ASN A 89 -5.12 -3.75 -1.34
N ALA A 90 -4.20 -3.27 -0.50
CA ALA A 90 -2.84 -3.82 -0.39
C ALA A 90 -2.82 -5.30 0.04
N THR A 91 -3.69 -5.71 0.98
CA THR A 91 -3.82 -7.10 1.44
C THR A 91 -4.15 -8.05 0.30
N ASP A 92 -5.12 -7.69 -0.55
CA ASP A 92 -5.50 -8.46 -1.73
C ASP A 92 -4.33 -8.60 -2.72
N GLY A 93 -3.57 -7.51 -2.93
CA GLY A 93 -2.40 -7.52 -3.80
C GLY A 93 -1.30 -8.46 -3.33
N ILE A 94 -0.96 -8.40 -2.04
CA ILE A 94 0.00 -9.30 -1.43
C ILE A 94 -0.47 -10.76 -1.53
N ASN A 95 -1.76 -11.01 -1.27
CA ASN A 95 -2.33 -12.35 -1.40
C ASN A 95 -2.25 -12.89 -2.83
N TRP A 96 -2.50 -12.07 -3.84
CA TRP A 96 -2.37 -12.49 -5.25
C TRP A 96 -0.94 -12.94 -5.58
N ILE A 97 0.05 -12.19 -5.10
CA ILE A 97 1.47 -12.52 -5.30
C ILE A 97 1.81 -13.81 -4.55
N ALA A 98 1.60 -13.85 -3.23
CA ALA A 98 1.98 -14.98 -2.39
C ALA A 98 1.26 -16.29 -2.77
N ALA A 99 -0.01 -16.21 -3.20
CA ALA A 99 -0.77 -17.40 -3.61
C ALA A 99 -0.25 -18.05 -4.90
N ARG A 100 0.39 -17.27 -5.78
CA ARG A 100 0.85 -17.72 -7.10
C ARG A 100 2.37 -17.80 -7.24
N PHE A 101 3.12 -17.30 -6.26
CA PHE A 101 4.58 -17.38 -6.28
C PHE A 101 5.02 -18.86 -6.23
N PRO A 102 5.88 -19.33 -7.16
CA PRO A 102 6.19 -20.74 -7.34
C PRO A 102 7.26 -21.23 -6.35
N LEU A 103 6.95 -21.17 -5.04
CA LEU A 103 7.81 -21.73 -4.01
C LEU A 103 7.87 -23.25 -4.11
N VAL A 104 9.03 -23.82 -3.81
CA VAL A 104 9.23 -25.27 -3.68
C VAL A 104 9.82 -25.63 -2.32
N ALA A 105 9.78 -26.92 -1.98
CA ALA A 105 10.27 -27.43 -0.71
C ALA A 105 11.70 -26.94 -0.40
N GLY A 106 11.85 -26.35 0.79
CA GLY A 106 13.10 -25.79 1.29
C GLY A 106 13.44 -24.37 0.78
N ASP A 107 12.61 -23.73 -0.03
CA ASP A 107 12.78 -22.30 -0.35
C ASP A 107 12.55 -21.42 0.88
N GLU A 108 13.03 -20.18 0.82
CA GLU A 108 12.91 -19.21 1.92
C GLU A 108 12.31 -17.90 1.43
N VAL A 109 11.36 -17.38 2.20
CA VAL A 109 10.81 -16.03 2.09
C VAL A 109 11.28 -15.25 3.31
N ILE A 110 11.87 -14.08 3.10
CA ILE A 110 12.29 -13.17 4.17
C ILE A 110 11.25 -12.06 4.28
N THR A 111 10.82 -11.78 5.51
CA THR A 111 10.02 -10.61 5.86
C THR A 111 10.59 -9.94 7.11
N SER A 112 9.93 -8.94 7.68
CA SER A 112 10.41 -8.25 8.89
C SER A 112 9.58 -8.55 10.13
N THR A 113 10.14 -8.27 11.31
CA THR A 113 9.42 -8.40 12.59
C THR A 113 8.45 -7.25 12.87
N GLU A 114 8.41 -6.23 12.03
CA GLU A 114 7.54 -5.04 12.18
C GLU A 114 6.44 -5.00 11.10
N GLU A 115 6.19 -6.13 10.43
CA GLU A 115 5.22 -6.18 9.35
C GLU A 115 3.77 -6.28 9.83
N HIS A 116 2.88 -5.58 9.12
CA HIS A 116 1.45 -5.76 9.29
C HIS A 116 1.05 -7.22 9.03
N PRO A 117 0.07 -7.82 9.75
CA PRO A 117 -0.31 -9.22 9.55
C PRO A 117 -0.76 -9.56 8.12
N ALA A 118 -1.27 -8.58 7.38
CA ALA A 118 -1.58 -8.70 5.94
C ALA A 118 -0.37 -8.98 5.06
N MET A 119 0.84 -8.65 5.51
CA MET A 119 2.09 -8.98 4.85
C MET A 119 2.59 -10.37 5.27
N ILE A 120 2.46 -10.73 6.56
CA ILE A 120 2.97 -11.99 7.12
C ILE A 120 2.15 -13.21 6.71
N TYR A 121 0.83 -13.18 6.94
CA TYR A 121 -0.01 -14.39 6.81
C TYR A 121 -0.07 -14.97 5.39
N PRO A 122 -0.12 -14.17 4.31
CA PRO A 122 -0.10 -14.73 2.96
C PRO A 122 1.17 -15.50 2.64
N TRP A 123 2.34 -14.99 3.08
CA TRP A 123 3.62 -15.69 2.90
C TRP A 123 3.75 -16.91 3.81
N LEU A 124 3.25 -16.85 5.04
CA LEU A 124 3.19 -18.01 5.93
C LEU A 124 2.40 -19.15 5.27
N ALA A 125 1.18 -18.86 4.80
CA ALA A 125 0.34 -19.85 4.13
C ALA A 125 0.93 -20.37 2.81
N ALA A 126 1.66 -19.52 2.07
CA ALA A 126 2.39 -19.93 0.88
C ALA A 126 3.56 -20.87 1.22
N CYS A 127 4.31 -20.56 2.28
CA CYS A 127 5.41 -21.39 2.75
C CYS A 127 4.94 -22.75 3.26
N GLU A 128 3.87 -22.80 4.06
CA GLU A 128 3.29 -24.05 4.56
C GLU A 128 2.85 -24.98 3.43
N ARG A 129 2.17 -24.43 2.40
CA ARG A 129 1.72 -25.21 1.24
C ARG A 129 2.87 -25.79 0.41
N ALA A 130 4.01 -25.10 0.39
CA ALA A 130 5.17 -25.46 -0.44
C ALA A 130 6.28 -26.18 0.33
N GLU A 131 6.12 -26.44 1.64
CA GLU A 131 7.20 -26.90 2.53
C GLU A 131 8.43 -25.96 2.51
N ALA A 132 8.19 -24.66 2.34
CA ALA A 132 9.18 -23.59 2.39
C ALA A 132 9.22 -22.95 3.79
N ARG A 133 10.12 -21.99 4.01
CA ARG A 133 10.33 -21.35 5.32
C ARG A 133 10.13 -19.84 5.26
N LEU A 134 9.37 -19.31 6.20
CA LEU A 134 9.31 -17.88 6.47
C LEU A 134 10.42 -17.50 7.46
N ARG A 135 11.25 -16.52 7.09
CA ARG A 135 12.37 -16.00 7.87
C ARG A 135 12.12 -14.53 8.17
N PHE A 136 12.64 -14.04 9.29
CA PHE A 136 12.44 -12.67 9.75
C PHE A 136 13.76 -11.92 9.85
N THR A 137 13.75 -10.65 9.46
CA THR A 137 14.83 -9.68 9.63
C THR A 137 14.36 -8.48 10.47
N GLN A 138 15.30 -7.69 10.97
CA GLN A 138 15.01 -6.43 11.67
C GLN A 138 15.09 -5.27 10.67
N LEU A 139 14.10 -4.37 10.69
CA LEU A 139 14.16 -3.15 9.91
C LEU A 139 15.14 -2.16 10.52
N SER A 140 15.64 -1.25 9.68
CA SER A 140 16.46 -0.12 10.09
C SER A 140 16.25 1.03 9.12
N SER A 141 16.26 2.26 9.64
CA SER A 141 16.33 3.47 8.81
C SER A 141 17.75 3.74 8.30
N ASP A 142 18.77 3.14 8.92
CA ASP A 142 20.14 3.14 8.45
C ASP A 142 20.33 2.07 7.34
N PRO A 143 20.72 2.45 6.11
CA PRO A 143 20.85 1.52 4.98
C PRO A 143 21.86 0.41 5.21
N ASP A 144 23.00 0.70 5.83
CA ASP A 144 24.07 -0.28 6.04
C ASP A 144 23.63 -1.33 7.07
N ALA A 145 22.97 -0.90 8.14
CA ALA A 145 22.38 -1.78 9.13
C ALA A 145 21.23 -2.62 8.54
N LEU A 146 20.37 -2.03 7.70
CA LEU A 146 19.30 -2.77 7.01
C LEU A 146 19.89 -3.88 6.13
N LEU A 147 20.89 -3.55 5.30
CA LEU A 147 21.54 -4.51 4.43
C LEU A 147 22.26 -5.60 5.23
N ALA A 148 22.94 -5.25 6.33
CA ALA A 148 23.56 -6.22 7.22
C ALA A 148 22.53 -7.19 7.83
N ASN A 149 21.39 -6.67 8.29
CA ASN A 149 20.31 -7.48 8.86
C ASN A 149 19.69 -8.43 7.83
N ILE A 150 19.49 -7.97 6.59
CA ILE A 150 19.00 -8.82 5.49
C ILE A 150 20.05 -9.88 5.14
N HIS A 151 21.31 -9.48 4.96
CA HIS A 151 22.41 -10.39 4.63
C HIS A 151 22.61 -11.48 5.68
N ALA A 152 22.41 -11.18 6.97
CA ALA A 152 22.52 -12.16 8.05
C ALA A 152 21.50 -13.31 7.96
N VAL A 153 20.39 -13.11 7.25
CA VAL A 153 19.33 -14.12 7.08
C VAL A 153 19.18 -14.64 5.65
N LEU A 154 19.90 -14.06 4.67
CA LEU A 154 19.93 -14.54 3.30
C LEU A 154 20.59 -15.92 3.20
N SER A 155 20.12 -16.71 2.23
CA SER A 155 20.76 -17.96 1.83
C SER A 155 20.55 -18.23 0.34
N ASN A 156 21.21 -19.26 -0.19
CA ASN A 156 20.99 -19.73 -1.56
C ASN A 156 19.56 -20.25 -1.81
N ARG A 157 18.76 -20.41 -0.74
CA ARG A 157 17.35 -20.83 -0.79
C ARG A 157 16.39 -19.64 -0.76
N THR A 158 16.85 -18.41 -0.51
CA THR A 158 15.99 -17.23 -0.55
C THR A 158 15.43 -17.01 -1.95
N ARG A 159 14.11 -16.78 -2.03
CA ARG A 159 13.41 -16.44 -3.29
C ARG A 159 12.71 -15.09 -3.24
N VAL A 160 12.32 -14.65 -2.05
CA VAL A 160 11.58 -13.40 -1.85
C VAL A 160 12.10 -12.69 -0.62
N VAL A 161 12.24 -11.37 -0.72
CA VAL A 161 12.34 -10.44 0.40
C VAL A 161 11.13 -9.51 0.31
N ALA A 162 10.23 -9.58 1.29
CA ALA A 162 9.01 -8.78 1.34
C ALA A 162 8.98 -7.96 2.64
N ILE A 163 9.28 -6.67 2.52
CA ILE A 163 9.39 -5.74 3.64
C ILE A 163 8.60 -4.45 3.36
N SER A 164 8.10 -3.81 4.40
CA SER A 164 7.42 -2.52 4.29
C SER A 164 8.38 -1.35 4.04
N HIS A 165 7.96 -0.40 3.20
CA HIS A 165 8.67 0.88 3.02
C HIS A 165 8.53 1.78 4.26
N VAL A 166 7.43 1.65 5.01
CA VAL A 166 7.22 2.34 6.28
C VAL A 166 6.68 1.33 7.29
N SER A 167 7.34 1.19 8.43
CA SER A 167 6.90 0.30 9.51
C SER A 167 5.55 0.76 10.06
N CYS A 168 4.58 -0.15 10.14
CA CYS A 168 3.29 0.14 10.77
C CYS A 168 3.36 0.21 12.30
N GLU A 169 4.41 -0.36 12.90
CA GLU A 169 4.61 -0.35 14.36
C GLU A 169 5.30 0.93 14.81
N THR A 170 6.35 1.36 14.11
CA THR A 170 7.23 2.44 14.56
C THR A 170 7.09 3.72 13.74
N GLY A 171 6.46 3.66 12.55
CA GLY A 171 6.43 4.77 11.60
C GLY A 171 7.78 5.04 10.91
N THR A 172 8.78 4.18 11.14
CA THR A 172 10.11 4.30 10.54
C THR A 172 10.04 4.09 9.03
N ARG A 173 10.57 5.04 8.27
CA ARG A 173 10.76 4.88 6.82
C ARG A 173 12.05 4.10 6.57
N VAL A 174 11.92 2.99 5.84
CA VAL A 174 13.01 2.10 5.46
C VAL A 174 13.64 2.58 4.15
N PRO A 175 14.98 2.57 4.03
CA PRO A 175 15.69 2.93 2.79
C PRO A 175 15.64 1.77 1.78
N VAL A 176 14.44 1.49 1.25
CA VAL A 176 14.19 0.49 0.18
C VAL A 176 14.58 0.99 -1.20
#